data_AF-X1PKQ5-F1
#
_entry.id   AF-X1PKQ5-F1
#
_cell.length_a   1.000
_cell.length_b   1.000
_cell.length_c   1.000
_cell.angle_alpha   90.00
_cell.angle_beta   90.00
_cell.angle_gamma   90.00
#
_symmetry.space_group_name_H-M   'P 1'
#
loop_
_entity.id
_entity.type
_entity.pdbx_description
1 polymer ?
#
loop_
_entity_poly.entity_id
_entity_poly.type
_entity_poly.pdbx_seq_one_letter_code
_entity_poly.pdbx_strand_id
1 'polypeptide(L)'
;TTEFEKGSRETGILLLEFFRSNARVAYNPEELVKVLASMDRNLSAEEVERILLSLEYGGAVESKMIAGVPYYRYRKVLAFKPTRKPR
;
A
#
# COMPACT_ATOMS: atom_id res chain seq x y z
N THR A 1 14.47 -11.27 17.17
CA THR A 1 13.46 -10.20 16.98
C THR A 1 13.01 -10.11 15.52
N THR A 2 13.03 -11.20 14.75
CA THR A 2 13.39 -11.09 13.32
C THR A 2 12.40 -11.71 12.32
N GLU A 3 11.32 -12.35 12.79
CA GLU A 3 10.33 -12.99 11.91
C GLU A 3 9.21 -12.02 11.49
N PHE A 4 8.80 -11.12 12.40
CA PHE A 4 7.76 -10.12 12.12
C PHE A 4 8.18 -9.09 11.06
N GLU A 5 9.41 -8.58 11.13
CA GLU A 5 9.91 -7.61 10.13
C GLU A 5 10.04 -8.22 8.73
N LYS A 6 10.40 -9.52 8.66
CA LYS A 6 10.54 -10.23 7.39
C LYS A 6 9.19 -10.44 6.71
N GLY A 7 8.17 -10.87 7.47
CA GLY A 7 6.81 -11.06 6.96
C GLY A 7 6.17 -9.75 6.49
N SER A 8 6.42 -8.64 7.19
CA SER A 8 5.93 -7.31 6.80
C SER A 8 6.56 -6.82 5.49
N ARG A 9 7.87 -7.03 5.30
CA ARG A 9 8.58 -6.64 4.08
C ARG A 9 8.11 -7.43 2.85
N GLU A 10 7.95 -8.75 2.99
CA GLU A 10 7.44 -9.60 1.90
C GLU A 10 6.01 -9.22 1.52
N THR A 11 5.16 -8.94 2.51
CA THR A 11 3.79 -8.48 2.28
C THR A 11 3.76 -7.12 1.59
N GLY A 12 4.64 -6.19 1.97
CA GLY A 12 4.77 -4.89 1.30
C GLY A 12 5.16 -5.02 -0.17
N ILE A 13 6.07 -5.92 -0.52
CA ILE A 13 6.44 -6.21 -1.92
C ILE A 13 5.23 -6.80 -2.66
N LEU A 14 4.52 -7.73 -2.04
CA LEU A 14 3.37 -8.40 -2.64
C LEU A 14 2.23 -7.40 -2.92
N LEU A 15 1.90 -6.54 -1.96
CA LEU A 15 0.94 -5.45 -2.12
C LEU A 15 1.37 -4.49 -3.23
N LEU A 16 2.66 -4.14 -3.30
CA LEU A 16 3.17 -3.28 -4.36
C LEU A 16 2.98 -3.91 -5.75
N GLU A 17 3.31 -5.18 -5.93
CA GLU A 17 3.10 -5.90 -7.19
C GLU A 17 1.61 -6.03 -7.55
N PHE A 18 0.76 -6.25 -6.55
CA PHE A 18 -0.70 -6.24 -6.70
C PHE A 18 -1.20 -4.88 -7.20
N PHE A 19 -0.75 -3.79 -6.59
CA PHE A 19 -1.08 -2.43 -7.03
C PHE A 19 -0.56 -2.14 -8.43
N ARG A 20 0.66 -2.56 -8.77
CA ARG A 20 1.24 -2.41 -10.12
C ARG A 20 0.39 -3.10 -11.18
N SER A 21 -0.06 -4.32 -10.88
CA SER A 21 -0.93 -5.11 -11.77
C SER A 21 -2.33 -4.49 -11.89
N ASN A 22 -2.80 -3.82 -10.85
CA ASN A 22 -4.12 -3.18 -10.77
C ASN A 22 -4.06 -1.65 -10.76
N ALA A 23 -3.12 -1.06 -11.51
CA ALA A 23 -2.75 0.36 -11.38
C ALA A 23 -3.88 1.39 -11.61
N ARG A 24 -5.03 0.97 -12.15
CA ARG A 24 -6.20 1.83 -12.40
C ARG A 24 -7.26 1.77 -11.31
N VAL A 25 -7.14 0.84 -10.36
CA VAL A 25 -8.13 0.58 -9.32
C VAL A 25 -7.58 1.08 -7.98
N ALA A 26 -8.45 1.65 -7.16
CA ALA A 26 -8.14 2.02 -5.79
C ALA A 26 -8.82 1.04 -4.84
N TYR A 27 -8.15 0.70 -3.75
CA TYR A 27 -8.61 -0.27 -2.77
C TYR A 27 -8.55 0.32 -1.37
N ASN A 28 -9.54 0.02 -0.54
CA ASN A 28 -9.47 0.34 0.89
C ASN A 28 -8.76 -0.81 1.67
N PRO A 29 -8.34 -0.57 2.93
CA PRO A 29 -7.67 -1.60 3.73
C PRO A 29 -8.49 -2.89 3.90
N GLU A 30 -9.81 -2.80 4.05
CA GLU A 30 -10.69 -3.98 4.23
C GLU A 30 -10.75 -4.86 2.98
N GLU A 31 -10.76 -4.25 1.79
CA GLU A 31 -10.67 -4.98 0.52
C GLU A 31 -9.33 -5.68 0.38
N LEU A 32 -8.24 -5.02 0.77
CA LEU A 32 -6.90 -5.59 0.70
C LEU A 32 -6.70 -6.74 1.68
N VAL A 33 -7.32 -6.70 2.86
CA VAL A 33 -7.36 -7.83 3.79
C VAL A 33 -7.97 -9.06 3.12
N LYS A 34 -9.07 -8.91 2.37
CA LYS A 34 -9.71 -10.04 1.65
C LYS A 34 -8.82 -10.59 0.54
N VAL A 35 -8.13 -9.71 -0.18
CA VAL A 35 -7.16 -10.10 -1.22
C VAL A 35 -6.01 -10.89 -0.60
N LEU A 36 -5.44 -10.40 0.50
CA LEU A 36 -4.34 -11.04 1.20
C LEU A 36 -4.75 -12.39 1.82
N ALA A 37 -5.94 -12.47 2.41
CA ALA A 37 -6.49 -13.72 2.94
C ALA A 37 -6.62 -14.80 1.85
N SER A 38 -6.95 -14.41 0.62
CA SER A 38 -7.00 -15.33 -0.54
C SER A 38 -5.62 -15.86 -0.95
N MET A 39 -4.53 -15.25 -0.45
CA MET A 39 -3.14 -15.63 -0.67
C MET A 39 -2.50 -16.25 0.58
N ASP A 40 -3.32 -16.77 1.51
CA ASP A 40 -2.90 -17.36 2.78
C ASP A 40 -2.20 -16.35 3.73
N ARG A 41 -2.41 -15.04 3.51
CA ARG A 41 -1.86 -13.96 4.33
C ARG A 41 -2.97 -13.38 5.21
N ASN A 42 -3.09 -13.91 6.41
CA ASN A 42 -4.04 -13.42 7.41
C ASN A 42 -3.45 -12.24 8.19
N LEU A 43 -3.70 -11.04 7.71
CA LEU A 43 -3.30 -9.79 8.37
C LEU A 43 -4.53 -8.99 8.79
N SER A 44 -4.42 -8.29 9.92
CA SER A 44 -5.43 -7.34 10.35
C SER A 44 -5.45 -6.10 9.43
N ALA A 45 -6.58 -5.39 9.39
CA ALA A 45 -6.70 -4.14 8.64
C ALA A 45 -5.67 -3.09 9.12
N GLU A 46 -5.37 -3.05 10.42
CA GLU A 46 -4.38 -2.14 11.00
C GLU A 46 -2.93 -2.47 10.57
N GLU A 47 -2.60 -3.74 10.38
CA GLU A 47 -1.29 -4.15 9.85
C GLU A 47 -1.17 -3.80 8.37
N VAL A 48 -2.23 -4.06 7.60
CA VAL A 48 -2.29 -3.67 6.19
C VAL A 48 -2.14 -2.16 6.04
N GLU A 49 -2.85 -1.37 6.86
CA GLU A 49 -2.74 0.09 6.87
C GLU A 49 -1.32 0.56 7.19
N ARG A 50 -0.64 -0.01 8.19
CA ARG A 50 0.76 0.31 8.50
C ARG A 50 1.71 0.04 7.32
N ILE A 51 1.49 -1.03 6.58
CA ILE A 51 2.26 -1.35 5.37
C ILE A 51 1.95 -0.33 4.26
N LEU A 52 0.69 0.02 4.05
CA LEU A 52 0.26 1.00 3.06
C LEU A 52 0.83 2.39 3.32
N LEU A 53 0.84 2.84 4.58
CA LEU A 53 1.48 4.09 4.98
C LEU A 53 2.98 4.09 4.67
N SER A 54 3.65 2.96 4.86
CA SER A 54 5.08 2.82 4.50
C SER A 54 5.29 2.90 2.98
N LEU A 55 4.41 2.26 2.19
CA LEU A 55 4.45 2.33 0.73
C LEU A 55 4.12 3.74 0.20
N GLU A 56 3.19 4.43 0.84
CA GLU A 56 2.81 5.81 0.54
C GLU A 56 3.96 6.78 0.85
N TYR A 57 4.60 6.63 2.01
CA TYR A 57 5.80 7.38 2.38
C TYR A 57 6.93 7.18 1.36
N GLY A 58 7.12 5.94 0.89
CA GLY A 58 8.04 5.61 -0.20
C GLY A 58 7.62 6.11 -1.59
N GLY A 59 6.42 6.71 -1.71
CA GLY A 59 5.88 7.24 -2.96
C GLY A 59 5.44 6.17 -3.96
N ALA A 60 5.30 4.91 -3.54
CA ALA A 60 4.92 3.80 -4.39
C ALA A 60 3.39 3.72 -4.61
N VAL A 61 2.63 4.19 -3.63
CA VAL A 61 1.17 4.34 -3.70
C VAL A 61 0.77 5.77 -3.31
N GLU A 62 -0.44 6.15 -3.64
CA GLU A 62 -1.08 7.39 -3.17
C GLU A 62 -2.41 7.05 -2.50
N SER A 63 -2.75 7.76 -1.43
CA SER A 63 -4.04 7.66 -0.76
C SER A 63 -4.98 8.81 -1.12
N LYS A 64 -6.28 8.55 -1.03
CA LYS A 64 -7.33 9.57 -1.09
C LYS A 64 -8.49 9.18 -0.17
N MET A 65 -8.97 10.16 0.59
CA MET A 65 -10.17 9.99 1.41
C MET A 65 -11.43 10.09 0.53
N ILE A 66 -12.30 9.08 0.61
CA ILE A 66 -13.61 9.05 -0.05
C ILE A 66 -14.63 8.65 1.00
N ALA A 67 -15.60 9.54 1.27
CA ALA A 67 -16.64 9.32 2.30
C ALA A 67 -16.09 8.90 3.68
N GLY A 68 -14.93 9.44 4.08
CA GLY A 68 -14.28 9.12 5.36
C GLY A 68 -13.44 7.84 5.37
N VAL A 69 -13.34 7.13 4.25
CA VAL A 69 -12.54 5.91 4.12
C VAL A 69 -11.29 6.18 3.27
N PRO A 70 -10.09 5.76 3.69
CA PRO A 70 -8.88 5.88 2.89
C PRO A 70 -8.87 4.84 1.77
N TYR A 71 -8.69 5.30 0.53
CA TYR A 71 -8.47 4.46 -0.63
C TYR A 71 -7.06 4.65 -1.16
N TYR A 72 -6.37 3.55 -1.44
CA TYR A 72 -5.00 3.53 -1.92
C TYR A 72 -4.96 3.05 -3.36
N ARG A 73 -4.09 3.63 -4.18
CA ARG A 73 -3.83 3.15 -5.55
C ARG A 73 -2.36 3.25 -5.91
N TYR A 74 -1.96 2.51 -6.93
CA TYR A 74 -0.61 2.59 -7.45
C TYR A 74 -0.28 3.99 -7.94
N ARG A 75 0.82 4.56 -7.43
CA ARG A 75 1.35 5.81 -7.95
C ARG A 75 2.33 5.48 -9.06
N LYS A 76 1.88 5.62 -10.31
CA LYS A 76 2.77 5.53 -11.46
C LYS A 76 3.72 6.73 -11.41
N VAL A 77 4.95 6.50 -10.95
CA VAL A 77 6.01 7.52 -10.96
C VAL A 77 6.38 7.78 -12.42
N LEU A 78 5.63 8.64 -13.10
CA LEU A 78 6.03 9.26 -14.35
C LEU A 78 7.18 10.22 -14.00
N ALA A 79 8.41 9.70 -14.01
CA ALA A 79 9.66 10.45 -13.86
C ALA A 79 9.66 11.51 -12.74
N PHE A 80 10.22 11.15 -11.59
CA PHE A 80 10.71 12.03 -10.51
C PHE A 80 10.66 13.54 -10.82
N LYS A 81 9.52 14.21 -10.53
CA LYS A 81 9.49 15.66 -10.36
C LYS A 81 9.56 15.93 -8.85
N PRO A 82 10.71 16.38 -8.31
CA PRO A 82 10.81 16.72 -6.90
C PRO A 82 9.97 17.96 -6.64
N THR A 83 8.72 17.79 -6.20
CA THR A 83 7.91 18.88 -5.68
C THR A 83 8.17 19.05 -4.19
N ARG A 84 9.36 19.54 -3.85
CA ARG A 84 9.59 20.30 -2.62
C ARG A 84 10.54 21.44 -2.98
N LYS A 85 9.97 22.62 -3.25
CA LYS A 85 10.74 23.87 -3.15
C LYS A 85 11.03 24.07 -1.65
N PRO A 86 12.30 24.22 -1.24
CA PRO A 86 12.58 24.75 0.08
C PRO A 86 12.09 26.21 0.11
N ARG A 87 11.36 26.57 1.16
CA ARG A 87 11.14 27.95 1.54
C ARG A 87 11.77 28.15 2.90
#